data_AF-A0A2V5MK10-F1
#
_entry.id   AF-A0A2V5MK10-F1
#
_cell.length_a   1.000
_cell.length_b   1.000
_cell.length_c   1.000
_cell.angle_alpha   90.00
_cell.angle_beta   90.00
_cell.angle_gamma   90.00
#
_symmetry.space_group_name_H-M   'P 1'
#
loop_
_entity.id
_entity.type
_entity.pdbx_description
1 polymer ?
#
loop_
_entity_poly.entity_id
_entity_poly.type
_entity_poly.pdbx_seq_one_letter_code
_entity_poly.pdbx_strand_id
1 'polypeptide(L)'
;MNTLPEYLDGRLNLSGSESLIEQTIRESRGRAVFLPESRIDFGGSQSAFAIALHMHQPLIPAGGNDLATAEIISNLKHMMDNPGIGDNHNASVFHWCYKRMGEFIPQLVDEGKQPRVMLEYSGTLLHGLRHMGLHDVFDTLKRITCDPRYRHAAEWLGMPWGHAVAPSTPVQDFRLHVKAWQHHFAAIFGLEALSRVRGFSPAEMALPNHPDTAYEFVKTLKDCGHQWVLVQEHTVERPENGHGPERKHLPHRLVCRNSRGEEAAIIAIIKTQGSDTKLVAQMQPYYEAKGLSRWELAGKQVPPLVTQIADGENGGVMMNEFPSKYMEAMRECSGSRTPALNGTEYLEHLFALGIQEKDLPRLQPILQKRIWDRFKPGEGEGRLAQVIEQLKKEDHRFHMEGGSWTNNISWVS
;
A
#
# COMPACT_ATOMS: atom_id res chain seq x y z
N MET A 1 12.20 23.68 -2.70
CA MET A 1 13.60 23.26 -2.93
C MET A 1 13.77 21.89 -2.29
N ASN A 2 14.34 20.91 -3.00
CA ASN A 2 14.59 19.58 -2.41
C ASN A 2 15.69 19.72 -1.36
N THR A 3 15.36 19.38 -0.12
CA THR A 3 16.25 19.49 1.05
C THR A 3 17.22 18.31 1.18
N LEU A 4 17.02 17.23 0.40
CA LEU A 4 17.85 16.04 0.41
C LEU A 4 18.32 15.72 -1.02
N PRO A 5 19.64 15.52 -1.25
CA PRO A 5 20.14 15.09 -2.55
C PRO A 5 19.76 13.62 -2.80
N GLU A 6 19.25 13.34 -4.00
CA GLU A 6 18.88 11.98 -4.43
C GLU A 6 20.13 11.08 -4.61
N TYR A 7 21.25 11.67 -5.03
CA TYR A 7 22.54 10.98 -5.19
C TYR A 7 23.66 11.74 -4.50
N LEU A 8 24.61 11.00 -3.93
CA LEU A 8 25.87 11.50 -3.36
C LEU A 8 27.03 10.75 -4.04
N ASP A 9 27.96 11.49 -4.63
CA ASP A 9 29.13 10.93 -5.34
C ASP A 9 28.76 9.82 -6.35
N GLY A 10 27.67 10.03 -7.09
CA GLY A 10 27.16 9.10 -8.10
C GLY A 10 26.44 7.86 -7.54
N ARG A 11 26.29 7.76 -6.21
CA ARG A 11 25.57 6.66 -5.55
C ARG A 11 24.23 7.12 -5.01
N LEU A 12 23.26 6.23 -5.03
CA LEU A 12 21.93 6.52 -4.50
C LEU A 12 21.99 6.80 -3.00
N ASN A 13 21.38 7.90 -2.57
CA ASN A 13 21.35 8.33 -1.18
C ASN A 13 20.10 7.77 -0.47
N LEU A 14 20.28 6.71 0.33
CA LEU A 14 19.18 6.01 0.99
C LEU A 14 19.20 6.12 2.53
N SER A 15 20.20 6.78 3.10
CA SER A 15 20.41 6.83 4.55
C SER A 15 21.18 8.09 4.98
N GLY A 16 21.34 8.28 6.29
CA GLY A 16 22.10 9.40 6.86
C GLY A 16 21.29 10.68 7.06
N SER A 17 19.97 10.64 6.85
CA SER A 17 19.05 11.75 7.15
C SER A 17 17.86 11.31 8.00
N GLU A 18 18.02 10.21 8.74
CA GLU A 18 16.98 9.59 9.56
C GLU A 18 16.42 10.60 10.57
N SER A 19 17.26 11.38 11.26
CA SER A 19 16.79 12.36 12.25
C SER A 19 15.90 13.44 11.64
N LEU A 20 16.24 13.95 10.45
CA LEU A 20 15.45 14.96 9.74
C LEU A 20 14.11 14.39 9.27
N ILE A 21 14.12 13.16 8.73
CA ILE A 21 12.92 12.45 8.27
C ILE A 21 12.01 12.14 9.47
N GLU A 22 12.55 11.58 10.54
CA GLU A 22 11.82 11.24 11.76
C GLU A 22 11.23 12.49 12.42
N GLN A 23 11.96 13.60 12.45
CA GLN A 23 11.45 14.89 12.93
C GLN A 23 10.28 15.38 12.05
N THR A 24 10.46 15.40 10.73
CA THR A 24 9.43 15.82 9.77
C THR A 24 8.13 15.03 9.95
N ILE A 25 8.24 13.71 10.03
CA ILE A 25 7.10 12.81 10.22
C ILE A 25 6.43 13.11 11.56
N ARG A 26 7.20 13.26 12.64
CA ARG A 26 6.69 13.55 13.99
C ARG A 26 5.94 14.88 14.05
N GLU A 27 6.48 15.94 13.44
CA GLU A 27 5.85 17.27 13.42
C GLU A 27 4.55 17.31 12.62
N SER A 28 4.39 16.38 11.67
CA SER A 28 3.16 16.24 10.88
C SER A 28 2.08 15.40 11.57
N ARG A 29 2.39 14.72 12.68
CA ARG A 29 1.42 13.89 13.41
C ARG A 29 0.25 14.73 13.93
N GLY A 30 -0.96 14.17 13.83
CA GLY A 30 -2.19 14.83 14.30
C GLY A 30 -2.71 15.95 13.39
N ARG A 31 -2.00 16.30 12.31
CA ARG A 31 -2.50 17.22 11.28
C ARG A 31 -3.24 16.44 10.20
N ALA A 32 -4.44 16.90 9.89
CA ALA A 32 -5.18 16.38 8.74
C ALA A 32 -4.46 16.79 7.45
N VAL A 33 -4.31 15.82 6.55
CA VAL A 33 -3.62 15.90 5.27
C VAL A 33 -4.59 16.31 4.17
N PHE A 34 -5.73 15.64 4.07
CA PHE A 34 -6.66 15.78 2.95
C PHE A 34 -7.95 16.49 3.34
N LEU A 35 -8.42 16.30 4.58
CA LEU A 35 -9.67 16.89 5.06
C LEU A 35 -9.77 18.41 4.85
N PRO A 36 -8.73 19.24 5.09
CA PRO A 36 -8.82 20.69 4.86
C PRO A 36 -9.06 21.09 3.39
N GLU A 37 -8.69 20.21 2.45
CA GLU A 37 -8.84 20.42 1.00
C GLU A 37 -9.96 19.55 0.40
N SER A 38 -10.56 18.66 1.21
CA SER A 38 -11.61 17.73 0.78
C SER A 38 -12.89 18.48 0.47
N ARG A 39 -13.48 18.19 -0.69
CA ARG A 39 -14.78 18.72 -1.12
C ARG A 39 -15.88 17.68 -1.11
N ILE A 40 -15.63 16.54 -0.46
CA ILE A 40 -16.55 15.41 -0.42
C ILE A 40 -17.61 15.65 0.67
N ASP A 41 -18.88 15.54 0.30
CA ASP A 41 -19.99 15.49 1.26
C ASP A 41 -20.08 14.09 1.91
N PHE A 42 -19.26 13.87 2.93
CA PHE A 42 -19.22 12.62 3.68
C PHE A 42 -20.53 12.32 4.41
N GLY A 43 -21.26 13.37 4.83
CA GLY A 43 -22.56 13.25 5.50
C GLY A 43 -23.65 12.75 4.56
N GLY A 44 -23.67 13.23 3.32
CA GLY A 44 -24.64 12.83 2.28
C GLY A 44 -24.30 11.55 1.50
N SER A 45 -23.05 11.07 1.58
CA SER A 45 -22.58 9.86 0.90
C SER A 45 -23.24 8.58 1.43
N GLN A 46 -23.59 7.64 0.56
CA GLN A 46 -24.13 6.33 0.93
C GLN A 46 -23.02 5.30 1.15
N SER A 47 -21.96 5.41 0.35
CA SER A 47 -20.82 4.51 0.31
C SER A 47 -19.65 5.27 -0.33
N ALA A 48 -18.47 4.69 -0.33
CA ALA A 48 -17.31 5.23 -1.03
C ALA A 48 -16.45 4.09 -1.58
N PHE A 49 -15.52 4.43 -2.46
CA PHE A 49 -14.52 3.48 -2.93
C PHE A 49 -13.13 4.10 -2.98
N ALA A 50 -12.12 3.24 -2.91
CA ALA A 50 -10.71 3.58 -3.01
C ALA A 50 -10.02 2.61 -3.97
N ILE A 51 -9.11 3.13 -4.78
CA ILE A 51 -8.20 2.32 -5.59
C ILE A 51 -6.75 2.66 -5.25
N ALA A 52 -5.89 1.65 -5.23
CA ALA A 52 -4.44 1.81 -5.23
C ALA A 52 -3.84 1.17 -6.49
N LEU A 53 -2.78 1.79 -7.00
CA LEU A 53 -1.96 1.24 -8.07
C LEU A 53 -0.59 0.87 -7.50
N HIS A 54 -0.27 -0.42 -7.55
CA HIS A 54 1.03 -0.97 -7.20
C HIS A 54 1.96 -0.88 -8.42
N MET A 55 3.09 -0.18 -8.31
CA MET A 55 4.04 0.02 -9.41
C MET A 55 5.43 -0.49 -9.04
N HIS A 56 5.87 -1.52 -9.74
CA HIS A 56 7.15 -2.17 -9.49
C HIS A 56 7.88 -2.62 -10.77
N GLN A 57 9.19 -2.47 -10.74
CA GLN A 57 10.12 -3.17 -11.63
C GLN A 57 11.33 -3.60 -10.80
N PRO A 58 11.83 -4.83 -10.99
CA PRO A 58 13.05 -5.25 -10.34
C PRO A 58 14.27 -4.61 -11.01
N LEU A 59 15.35 -4.54 -10.23
CA LEU A 59 16.69 -4.31 -10.77
C LEU A 59 17.32 -5.68 -11.09
N ILE A 60 17.99 -5.80 -12.23
CA ILE A 60 18.56 -7.04 -12.73
C ILE A 60 20.00 -6.83 -13.23
N PRO A 61 20.90 -7.83 -13.08
CA PRO A 61 22.28 -7.76 -13.57
C PRO A 61 22.35 -8.02 -15.09
N ALA A 62 21.78 -7.10 -15.88
CA ALA A 62 21.63 -7.26 -17.33
C ALA A 62 22.23 -6.09 -18.15
N GLY A 63 22.99 -5.20 -17.52
CA GLY A 63 23.73 -4.13 -18.19
C GLY A 63 25.05 -4.63 -18.77
N GLY A 64 24.98 -5.42 -19.84
CA GLY A 64 26.14 -6.01 -20.52
C GLY A 64 25.98 -7.51 -20.80
N ASN A 65 26.99 -8.11 -21.45
CA ASN A 65 26.94 -9.52 -21.88
C ASN A 65 27.56 -10.51 -20.88
N ASP A 66 28.38 -10.03 -19.94
CA ASP A 66 29.05 -10.87 -18.95
C ASP A 66 28.43 -10.65 -17.57
N LEU A 67 27.79 -11.68 -17.01
CA LEU A 67 27.12 -11.63 -15.72
C LEU A 67 28.04 -11.22 -14.57
N ALA A 68 29.35 -11.53 -14.64
CA ALA A 68 30.30 -11.19 -13.59
C ALA A 68 30.62 -9.68 -13.51
N THR A 69 30.36 -8.95 -14.60
CA THR A 69 30.64 -7.51 -14.72
C THR A 69 29.42 -6.68 -15.10
N ALA A 70 28.27 -7.35 -15.31
CA ALA A 70 27.03 -6.71 -15.75
C ALA A 70 26.58 -5.66 -14.75
N GLU A 71 26.30 -4.47 -15.27
CA GLU A 71 25.70 -3.41 -14.49
C GLU A 71 24.28 -3.81 -14.04
N ILE A 72 23.91 -3.41 -12.83
CA ILE A 72 22.55 -3.56 -12.32
C ILE A 72 21.67 -2.49 -12.97
N ILE A 73 20.72 -2.91 -13.81
CA ILE A 73 19.80 -2.03 -14.54
C ILE A 73 18.35 -2.33 -14.19
N SER A 74 17.44 -1.40 -14.48
CA SER A 74 16.01 -1.68 -14.44
C SER A 74 15.65 -2.77 -15.45
N ASN A 75 14.75 -3.68 -15.09
CA ASN A 75 14.18 -4.61 -16.06
C ASN A 75 13.51 -3.87 -17.23
N LEU A 76 12.89 -2.70 -17.00
CA LEU A 76 12.35 -1.87 -18.08
C LEU A 76 13.42 -1.43 -19.10
N LYS A 77 14.65 -1.13 -18.64
CA LYS A 77 15.77 -0.82 -19.53
C LYS A 77 16.13 -2.02 -20.38
N HIS A 78 16.24 -3.20 -19.77
CA HIS A 78 16.50 -4.43 -20.50
C HIS A 78 15.44 -4.69 -21.57
N MET A 79 14.15 -4.47 -21.25
CA MET A 79 13.06 -4.58 -22.22
C MET A 79 13.23 -3.60 -23.40
N MET A 80 13.54 -2.33 -23.12
CA MET A 80 13.74 -1.31 -24.16
C MET A 80 14.94 -1.61 -25.06
N ASP A 81 16.04 -2.12 -24.49
CA ASP A 81 17.25 -2.48 -25.23
C ASP A 81 17.04 -3.77 -26.07
N ASN A 82 16.05 -4.61 -25.71
CA ASN A 82 15.81 -5.92 -26.32
C ASN A 82 14.34 -6.13 -26.74
N PRO A 83 13.75 -5.28 -27.59
CA PRO A 83 12.31 -5.27 -27.85
C PRO A 83 11.79 -6.54 -28.56
N GLY A 84 12.65 -7.30 -29.22
CA GLY A 84 12.29 -8.53 -29.94
C GLY A 84 12.18 -9.79 -29.06
N ILE A 85 12.47 -9.69 -27.76
CA ILE A 85 12.45 -10.85 -26.84
C ILE A 85 11.13 -10.86 -26.07
N GLY A 86 10.31 -11.89 -26.27
CA GLY A 86 9.05 -12.08 -25.54
C GLY A 86 8.15 -10.83 -25.56
N ASP A 87 7.70 -10.42 -24.38
CA ASP A 87 6.79 -9.27 -24.21
C ASP A 87 7.51 -7.92 -24.09
N ASN A 88 8.81 -7.85 -24.39
CA ASN A 88 9.62 -6.62 -24.28
C ASN A 88 9.12 -5.49 -25.20
N HIS A 89 8.41 -5.83 -26.27
CA HIS A 89 7.75 -4.87 -27.16
C HIS A 89 6.77 -3.94 -26.41
N ASN A 90 6.30 -4.32 -25.22
CA ASN A 90 5.42 -3.51 -24.38
C ASN A 90 6.14 -2.40 -23.59
N ALA A 91 7.48 -2.30 -23.62
CA ALA A 91 8.24 -1.39 -22.74
C ALA A 91 7.77 0.08 -22.77
N SER A 92 7.35 0.59 -23.93
CA SER A 92 6.79 1.95 -24.04
C SER A 92 5.45 2.11 -23.31
N VAL A 93 4.64 1.05 -23.27
CA VAL A 93 3.37 1.00 -22.53
C VAL A 93 3.63 1.01 -21.02
N PHE A 94 4.63 0.27 -20.54
CA PHE A 94 5.08 0.34 -19.14
C PHE A 94 5.55 1.75 -18.77
N HIS A 95 6.39 2.38 -19.61
CA HIS A 95 6.82 3.77 -19.40
C HIS A 95 5.64 4.73 -19.27
N TRP A 96 4.65 4.66 -20.17
CA TRP A 96 3.45 5.48 -20.07
C TRP A 96 2.62 5.16 -18.81
N CYS A 97 2.46 3.88 -18.44
CA CYS A 97 1.78 3.49 -17.21
C CYS A 97 2.33 4.21 -15.98
N TYR A 98 3.65 4.29 -15.86
CA TYR A 98 4.30 4.90 -14.68
C TYR A 98 4.09 6.41 -14.57
N LYS A 99 3.66 7.10 -15.64
CA LYS A 99 3.42 8.55 -15.64
C LYS A 99 1.98 8.98 -15.86
N ARG A 100 1.10 8.11 -16.37
CA ARG A 100 -0.25 8.46 -16.86
C ARG A 100 -1.15 9.13 -15.82
N MET A 101 -0.99 8.83 -14.53
CA MET A 101 -1.77 9.49 -13.48
C MET A 101 -1.47 11.00 -13.40
N GLY A 102 -0.25 11.40 -13.75
CA GLY A 102 0.14 12.80 -13.88
C GLY A 102 -0.47 13.52 -15.09
N GLU A 103 -1.11 12.79 -16.01
CA GLU A 103 -1.88 13.32 -17.13
C GLU A 103 -3.39 13.32 -16.80
N PHE A 104 -3.90 12.22 -16.23
CA PHE A 104 -5.32 12.03 -15.94
C PHE A 104 -5.84 12.94 -14.83
N ILE A 105 -5.09 13.06 -13.73
CA ILE A 105 -5.53 13.86 -12.57
C ILE A 105 -5.67 15.34 -12.96
N PRO A 106 -4.67 15.99 -13.59
CA PRO A 106 -4.83 17.37 -14.02
C PRO A 106 -6.01 17.57 -14.96
N GLN A 107 -6.20 16.67 -15.95
CA GLN A 107 -7.35 16.76 -16.84
C GLN A 107 -8.68 16.72 -16.08
N LEU A 108 -8.87 15.74 -15.19
CA LEU A 108 -10.12 15.60 -14.43
C LEU A 108 -10.36 16.78 -13.47
N VAL A 109 -9.31 17.28 -12.81
CA VAL A 109 -9.42 18.46 -11.95
C VAL A 109 -9.80 19.69 -12.77
N ASP A 110 -9.23 19.86 -13.96
CA ASP A 110 -9.54 20.96 -14.88
C ASP A 110 -10.97 20.88 -15.42
N GLU A 111 -11.53 19.67 -15.53
CA GLU A 111 -12.95 19.40 -15.80
C GLU A 111 -13.87 19.63 -14.58
N GLY A 112 -13.33 20.08 -13.44
CA GLY A 112 -14.07 20.33 -12.20
C GLY A 112 -14.42 19.05 -11.42
N LYS A 113 -13.79 17.92 -11.74
CA LYS A 113 -13.98 16.63 -11.06
C LYS A 113 -13.09 16.51 -9.82
N GLN A 114 -13.37 15.49 -9.01
CA GLN A 114 -12.67 15.18 -7.76
C GLN A 114 -12.01 13.81 -7.84
N PRO A 115 -11.01 13.59 -8.72
CA PRO A 115 -10.35 12.30 -8.85
C PRO A 115 -9.65 11.89 -7.56
N ARG A 116 -9.58 10.58 -7.30
CA ARG A 116 -8.76 9.98 -6.24
C ARG A 116 -8.01 8.77 -6.77
N VAL A 117 -6.78 8.59 -6.28
CA VAL A 117 -5.98 7.38 -6.48
C VAL A 117 -4.93 7.30 -5.36
N MET A 118 -4.69 6.10 -4.87
CA MET A 118 -3.53 5.81 -4.03
C MET A 118 -2.40 5.25 -4.90
N LEU A 119 -1.16 5.71 -4.69
CA LEU A 119 0.01 5.34 -5.49
C LEU A 119 1.06 4.69 -4.60
N GLU A 120 1.53 3.53 -5.04
CA GLU A 120 2.63 2.81 -4.41
C GLU A 120 3.70 2.57 -5.48
N TYR A 121 4.87 3.19 -5.34
CA TYR A 121 6.00 2.96 -6.27
C TYR A 121 7.18 2.44 -5.48
N SER A 122 7.75 1.33 -5.95
CA SER A 122 8.98 0.79 -5.36
C SER A 122 10.19 1.68 -5.57
N GLY A 123 11.12 1.62 -4.62
CA GLY A 123 12.37 2.36 -4.69
C GLY A 123 13.25 1.89 -5.86
N THR A 124 13.23 0.60 -6.17
CA THR A 124 13.89 0.02 -7.35
C THR A 124 13.32 0.55 -8.66
N LEU A 125 12.00 0.67 -8.78
CA LEU A 125 11.37 1.27 -9.94
C LEU A 125 11.81 2.73 -10.10
N LEU A 126 11.68 3.54 -9.04
CA LEU A 126 12.07 4.95 -9.10
C LEU A 126 13.56 5.11 -9.44
N HIS A 127 14.43 4.34 -8.81
CA HIS A 127 15.86 4.36 -9.12
C HIS A 127 16.13 3.95 -10.57
N GLY A 128 15.47 2.89 -11.04
CA GLY A 128 15.57 2.40 -12.40
C GLY A 128 15.16 3.45 -13.44
N LEU A 129 14.00 4.09 -13.25
CA LEU A 129 13.51 5.16 -14.12
C LEU A 129 14.47 6.35 -14.17
N ARG A 130 15.04 6.73 -13.01
CA ARG A 130 16.04 7.80 -12.95
C ARG A 130 17.31 7.43 -13.71
N HIS A 131 17.82 6.23 -13.50
CA HIS A 131 19.02 5.73 -14.17
C HIS A 131 18.84 5.67 -15.70
N MET A 132 17.63 5.33 -16.16
CA MET A 132 17.26 5.35 -17.58
C MET A 132 17.14 6.76 -18.18
N GLY A 133 17.18 7.83 -17.37
CA GLY A 133 16.95 9.20 -17.85
C GLY A 133 15.49 9.53 -18.17
N LEU A 134 14.52 8.74 -17.67
CA LEU A 134 13.08 8.97 -17.88
C LEU A 134 12.54 10.08 -16.96
N HIS A 135 13.09 11.29 -17.12
CA HIS A 135 12.78 12.46 -16.32
C HIS A 135 11.32 12.92 -16.46
N ASP A 136 10.71 12.66 -17.61
CA ASP A 136 9.31 12.97 -17.90
C ASP A 136 8.35 12.31 -16.90
N VAL A 137 8.65 11.09 -16.42
CA VAL A 137 7.87 10.42 -15.38
C VAL A 137 7.92 11.21 -14.07
N PHE A 138 9.08 11.72 -13.69
CA PHE A 138 9.23 12.48 -12.45
C PHE A 138 8.57 13.85 -12.53
N ASP A 139 8.61 14.50 -13.69
CA ASP A 139 7.99 15.80 -13.88
C ASP A 139 6.46 15.72 -13.72
N THR A 140 5.83 14.70 -14.32
CA THR A 140 4.38 14.49 -14.18
C THR A 140 3.99 14.04 -12.77
N LEU A 141 4.77 13.15 -12.14
CA LEU A 141 4.51 12.71 -10.77
C LEU A 141 4.72 13.85 -9.75
N LYS A 142 5.75 14.69 -9.91
CA LYS A 142 5.96 15.88 -9.07
C LYS A 142 4.78 16.84 -9.16
N ARG A 143 4.20 17.03 -10.34
CA ARG A 143 3.02 17.88 -10.53
C ARG A 143 1.86 17.41 -9.64
N ILE A 144 1.48 16.14 -9.69
CA ILE A 144 0.37 15.64 -8.87
C ILE A 144 0.71 15.44 -7.41
N THR A 145 2.00 15.39 -7.05
CA THR A 145 2.45 15.16 -5.67
C THR A 145 2.61 16.46 -4.89
N CYS A 146 3.11 17.52 -5.55
CA CYS A 146 3.59 18.73 -4.88
C CYS A 146 2.70 19.95 -5.14
N ASP A 147 2.04 20.05 -6.30
CA ASP A 147 1.18 21.20 -6.62
C ASP A 147 -0.10 21.17 -5.76
N PRO A 148 -0.41 22.23 -4.98
CA PRO A 148 -1.63 22.33 -4.18
C PRO A 148 -2.93 22.13 -4.98
N ARG A 149 -2.92 22.43 -6.29
CA ARG A 149 -4.08 22.22 -7.15
C ARG A 149 -4.42 20.74 -7.34
N TYR A 150 -3.44 19.84 -7.25
CA TYR A 150 -3.60 18.43 -7.62
C TYR A 150 -3.32 17.45 -6.48
N ARG A 151 -2.51 17.84 -5.48
CA ARG A 151 -2.01 16.94 -4.41
C ARG A 151 -3.09 16.25 -3.59
N HIS A 152 -4.28 16.82 -3.49
CA HIS A 152 -5.40 16.22 -2.78
C HIS A 152 -5.99 15.00 -3.51
N ALA A 153 -5.70 14.83 -4.81
CA ALA A 153 -6.19 13.71 -5.61
C ALA A 153 -5.33 12.45 -5.50
N ALA A 154 -4.03 12.59 -5.17
CA ALA A 154 -3.10 11.47 -5.09
C ALA A 154 -2.60 11.27 -3.65
N GLU A 155 -2.85 10.10 -3.08
CA GLU A 155 -2.23 9.69 -1.82
C GLU A 155 -1.08 8.71 -2.10
N TRP A 156 0.12 9.02 -1.62
CA TRP A 156 1.25 8.10 -1.69
C TRP A 156 1.23 7.14 -0.50
N LEU A 157 1.36 5.85 -0.78
CA LEU A 157 1.54 4.80 0.22
C LEU A 157 3.04 4.50 0.37
N GLY A 158 3.49 4.32 1.61
CA GLY A 158 4.82 3.77 1.86
C GLY A 158 4.87 2.30 1.46
N MET A 159 6.07 1.84 1.05
CA MET A 159 6.34 0.44 0.78
C MET A 159 7.85 0.16 0.94
N PRO A 160 8.30 -1.10 1.00
CA PRO A 160 9.72 -1.42 1.17
C PRO A 160 10.53 -1.05 -0.08
N TRP A 161 11.62 -0.29 0.05
CA TRP A 161 12.40 0.23 -1.11
C TRP A 161 12.71 -0.81 -2.19
N GLY A 162 13.11 -2.02 -1.78
CA GLY A 162 13.51 -3.12 -2.65
C GLY A 162 12.40 -4.12 -2.97
N HIS A 163 11.13 -3.79 -2.67
CA HIS A 163 10.01 -4.73 -2.72
C HIS A 163 10.22 -5.95 -1.79
N ALA A 164 10.82 -5.72 -0.62
CA ALA A 164 11.10 -6.77 0.36
C ALA A 164 9.81 -7.31 0.99
N VAL A 165 9.57 -8.61 0.85
CA VAL A 165 8.37 -9.31 1.35
C VAL A 165 8.50 -9.54 2.86
N ALA A 166 7.63 -8.93 3.66
CA ALA A 166 7.79 -8.86 5.11
C ALA A 166 7.90 -10.22 5.83
N PRO A 167 7.11 -11.26 5.47
CA PRO A 167 7.22 -12.57 6.12
C PRO A 167 8.56 -13.29 5.90
N SER A 168 9.27 -13.02 4.80
CA SER A 168 10.49 -13.72 4.40
C SER A 168 11.77 -12.87 4.55
N THR A 169 11.64 -11.63 5.02
CA THR A 169 12.76 -10.71 5.22
C THR A 169 13.11 -10.61 6.70
N PRO A 170 14.40 -10.67 7.10
CA PRO A 170 14.80 -10.38 8.47
C PRO A 170 14.23 -9.04 8.96
N VAL A 171 13.75 -9.00 10.20
CA VAL A 171 13.00 -7.83 10.72
C VAL A 171 13.82 -6.53 10.70
N GLN A 172 15.14 -6.64 10.90
CA GLN A 172 16.06 -5.50 10.82
C GLN A 172 16.18 -4.98 9.39
N ASP A 173 16.30 -5.88 8.41
CA ASP A 173 16.46 -5.53 6.99
C ASP A 173 15.15 -4.94 6.43
N PHE A 174 14.01 -5.50 6.81
CA PHE A 174 12.70 -4.94 6.45
C PHE A 174 12.57 -3.48 6.92
N ARG A 175 12.97 -3.20 8.16
CA ARG A 175 13.00 -1.83 8.71
C ARG A 175 13.90 -0.90 7.90
N LEU A 176 15.07 -1.37 7.44
CA LEU A 176 15.96 -0.60 6.58
C LEU A 176 15.30 -0.30 5.22
N HIS A 177 14.59 -1.25 4.62
CA HIS A 177 13.86 -1.01 3.38
C HIS A 177 12.75 0.05 3.52
N VAL A 178 12.01 0.06 4.64
CA VAL A 178 10.99 1.09 4.90
C VAL A 178 11.64 2.48 5.02
N LYS A 179 12.74 2.60 5.79
CA LYS A 179 13.45 3.87 5.95
C LYS A 179 14.09 4.35 4.64
N ALA A 180 14.71 3.45 3.90
CA ALA A 180 15.32 3.75 2.59
C ALA A 180 14.30 4.30 1.60
N TRP A 181 13.06 3.79 1.62
CA TRP A 181 11.98 4.31 0.79
C TRP A 181 11.62 5.74 1.17
N GLN A 182 11.46 6.04 2.47
CA GLN A 182 11.14 7.39 2.95
C GLN A 182 12.22 8.40 2.54
N HIS A 183 13.49 7.99 2.64
CA HIS A 183 14.63 8.82 2.28
C HIS A 183 14.63 9.14 0.78
N HIS A 184 14.54 8.09 -0.05
CA HIS A 184 14.49 8.24 -1.50
C HIS A 184 13.27 9.07 -1.96
N PHE A 185 12.09 8.81 -1.37
CA PHE A 185 10.86 9.55 -1.66
C PHE A 185 11.01 11.04 -1.31
N ALA A 186 11.56 11.37 -0.14
CA ALA A 186 11.81 12.76 0.25
C ALA A 186 12.85 13.45 -0.63
N ALA A 187 13.86 12.72 -1.12
CA ALA A 187 14.84 13.27 -2.05
C ALA A 187 14.24 13.60 -3.43
N ILE A 188 13.25 12.82 -3.88
CA ILE A 188 12.55 13.05 -5.15
C ILE A 188 11.49 14.15 -5.01
N PHE A 189 10.56 14.01 -4.06
CA PHE A 189 9.33 14.80 -3.95
C PHE A 189 9.36 15.85 -2.84
N GLY A 190 10.33 15.79 -1.93
CA GLY A 190 10.48 16.72 -0.81
C GLY A 190 9.86 16.22 0.51
N LEU A 191 10.35 16.79 1.62
CA LEU A 191 9.88 16.47 2.98
C LEU A 191 8.40 16.79 3.20
N GLU A 192 7.87 17.84 2.56
CA GLU A 192 6.44 18.17 2.66
C GLU A 192 5.57 17.06 2.08
N ALA A 193 5.96 16.49 0.93
CA ALA A 193 5.27 15.35 0.34
C ALA A 193 5.39 14.12 1.24
N LEU A 194 6.58 13.82 1.77
CA LEU A 194 6.77 12.71 2.70
C LEU A 194 5.89 12.87 3.95
N SER A 195 5.73 14.10 4.45
CA SER A 195 4.90 14.40 5.61
C SER A 195 3.42 14.11 5.39
N ARG A 196 2.97 13.80 4.17
CA ARG A 196 1.60 13.37 3.85
C ARG A 196 1.44 11.86 3.71
N VAL A 197 2.53 11.09 3.68
CA VAL A 197 2.48 9.63 3.61
C VAL A 197 2.02 9.08 4.97
N ARG A 198 0.88 8.40 4.96
CA ARG A 198 0.23 7.85 6.17
C ARG A 198 -0.08 6.36 6.04
N GLY A 199 -0.49 5.94 4.85
CA GLY A 199 -0.71 4.54 4.54
C GLY A 199 0.58 3.78 4.25
N PHE A 200 0.51 2.47 4.38
CA PHE A 200 1.54 1.53 3.97
C PHE A 200 0.92 0.38 3.18
N SER A 201 1.56 0.00 2.08
CA SER A 201 1.21 -1.17 1.28
C SER A 201 2.34 -2.19 1.40
N PRO A 202 2.09 -3.38 1.99
CA PRO A 202 3.10 -4.43 2.05
C PRO A 202 3.41 -4.95 0.64
N ALA A 203 4.69 -5.20 0.35
CA ALA A 203 5.08 -5.93 -0.85
C ALA A 203 4.34 -7.27 -0.91
N GLU A 204 3.81 -7.62 -2.08
CA GLU A 204 2.96 -8.79 -2.29
C GLU A 204 1.70 -8.84 -1.39
N MET A 205 1.29 -7.68 -0.86
CA MET A 205 0.25 -7.55 0.16
C MET A 205 0.45 -8.57 1.30
N ALA A 206 1.74 -8.87 1.57
CA ALA A 206 2.16 -9.97 2.39
C ALA A 206 2.12 -9.58 3.87
N LEU A 207 1.15 -10.12 4.61
CA LEU A 207 1.04 -9.90 6.05
C LEU A 207 1.73 -11.04 6.81
N PRO A 208 2.76 -10.79 7.65
CA PRO A 208 3.33 -11.82 8.50
C PRO A 208 2.30 -12.34 9.49
N ASN A 209 2.19 -13.66 9.60
CA ASN A 209 1.30 -14.31 10.56
C ASN A 209 2.02 -14.97 11.74
N HIS A 210 3.34 -15.17 11.66
CA HIS A 210 4.15 -15.50 12.84
C HIS A 210 4.07 -14.37 13.89
N PRO A 211 3.70 -14.65 15.16
CA PRO A 211 3.45 -13.62 16.17
C PRO A 211 4.58 -12.60 16.36
N ASP A 212 5.82 -13.06 16.48
CA ASP A 212 6.97 -12.17 16.70
C ASP A 212 7.26 -11.28 15.48
N THR A 213 7.17 -11.85 14.27
CA THR A 213 7.40 -11.13 13.02
C THR A 213 6.28 -10.12 12.76
N ALA A 214 5.03 -10.49 13.02
CA ALA A 214 3.87 -9.61 12.86
C ALA A 214 3.93 -8.40 13.81
N TYR A 215 4.39 -8.62 15.05
CA TYR A 215 4.64 -7.54 16.00
C TYR A 215 5.72 -6.59 15.50
N GLU A 216 6.89 -7.10 15.08
CA GLU A 216 7.99 -6.26 14.59
C GLU A 216 7.64 -5.52 13.30
N PHE A 217 6.83 -6.13 12.43
CA PHE A 217 6.28 -5.49 11.25
C PHE A 217 5.43 -4.27 11.63
N VAL A 218 4.40 -4.45 12.46
CA VAL A 218 3.53 -3.34 12.89
C VAL A 218 4.32 -2.28 13.66
N LYS A 219 5.22 -2.70 14.55
CA LYS A 219 6.11 -1.79 15.28
C LYS A 219 6.96 -0.95 14.32
N THR A 220 7.56 -1.57 13.30
CA THR A 220 8.35 -0.88 12.28
C THR A 220 7.52 0.18 11.56
N LEU A 221 6.29 -0.14 11.14
CA LEU A 221 5.41 0.82 10.47
C LEU A 221 5.10 2.02 11.36
N LYS A 222 4.77 1.80 12.64
CA LYS A 222 4.48 2.87 13.60
C LYS A 222 5.70 3.72 13.93
N ASP A 223 6.85 3.08 14.12
CA ASP A 223 8.13 3.76 14.36
C ASP A 223 8.47 4.69 13.19
N CYS A 224 8.17 4.25 11.95
CA CYS A 224 8.33 5.04 10.73
C CYS A 224 7.16 6.00 10.46
N GLY A 225 6.16 6.08 11.35
CA GLY A 225 5.07 7.06 11.33
C GLY A 225 3.90 6.77 10.40
N HIS A 226 3.79 5.55 9.86
CA HIS A 226 2.57 5.11 9.19
C HIS A 226 1.43 4.96 10.21
N GLN A 227 0.22 5.33 9.80
CA GLN A 227 -0.99 5.32 10.64
C GLN A 227 -1.91 4.16 10.30
N TRP A 228 -1.86 3.68 9.06
CA TRP A 228 -2.70 2.59 8.59
C TRP A 228 -1.96 1.74 7.55
N VAL A 229 -2.42 0.50 7.37
CA VAL A 229 -1.83 -0.48 6.45
C VAL A 229 -2.93 -1.15 5.63
N LEU A 230 -2.66 -1.40 4.34
CA LEU A 230 -3.51 -2.26 3.51
C LEU A 230 -3.27 -3.73 3.90
N VAL A 231 -4.35 -4.47 4.11
CA VAL A 231 -4.32 -5.92 4.35
C VAL A 231 -5.33 -6.63 3.46
N GLN A 232 -5.12 -7.90 3.17
CA GLN A 232 -6.07 -8.69 2.40
C GLN A 232 -7.11 -9.30 3.32
N GLU A 233 -8.35 -9.38 2.85
CA GLU A 233 -9.48 -9.98 3.59
C GLU A 233 -9.15 -11.37 4.15
N HIS A 234 -8.40 -12.21 3.41
CA HIS A 234 -8.05 -13.57 3.81
C HIS A 234 -6.74 -13.70 4.60
N THR A 235 -6.02 -12.62 4.88
CA THR A 235 -4.76 -12.68 5.66
C THR A 235 -4.94 -12.27 7.12
N VAL A 236 -6.17 -11.95 7.50
CA VAL A 236 -6.58 -11.51 8.82
C VAL A 236 -7.78 -12.29 9.32
N GLU A 237 -7.91 -12.38 10.63
CA GLU A 237 -9.02 -13.03 11.30
C GLU A 237 -9.43 -12.25 12.55
N ARG A 238 -10.62 -12.55 13.05
CA ARG A 238 -11.13 -12.01 14.31
C ARG A 238 -10.57 -12.80 15.50
N PRO A 239 -10.04 -12.14 16.53
CA PRO A 239 -9.45 -12.82 17.68
C PRO A 239 -10.45 -13.65 18.49
N GLU A 240 -11.75 -13.39 18.39
CA GLU A 240 -12.77 -14.08 19.19
C GLU A 240 -13.04 -15.51 18.69
N ASN A 241 -13.03 -15.73 17.37
CA ASN A 241 -13.44 -16.99 16.75
C ASN A 241 -12.51 -17.49 15.63
N GLY A 242 -11.53 -16.71 15.20
CA GLY A 242 -10.64 -17.08 14.09
C GLY A 242 -11.31 -17.04 12.72
N HIS A 243 -12.49 -16.41 12.59
CA HIS A 243 -13.15 -16.21 11.30
C HIS A 243 -12.69 -14.92 10.64
N GLY A 244 -12.87 -14.79 9.32
CA GLY A 244 -12.56 -13.56 8.57
C GLY A 244 -13.39 -12.33 9.00
N PRO A 245 -13.05 -11.14 8.51
CA PRO A 245 -13.76 -9.91 8.86
C PRO A 245 -15.22 -9.90 8.35
N GLU A 246 -16.17 -9.56 9.23
CA GLU A 246 -17.59 -9.43 8.85
C GLU A 246 -17.89 -8.07 8.20
N ARG A 247 -17.32 -6.99 8.76
CA ARG A 247 -17.56 -5.61 8.32
C ARG A 247 -16.43 -5.11 7.43
N LYS A 248 -16.08 -5.88 6.39
CA LYS A 248 -14.86 -5.70 5.59
C LYS A 248 -14.67 -4.34 4.91
N HIS A 249 -15.73 -3.56 4.73
CA HIS A 249 -15.65 -2.20 4.18
C HIS A 249 -15.50 -1.10 5.25
N LEU A 250 -15.24 -1.47 6.51
CA LEU A 250 -14.88 -0.56 7.58
C LEU A 250 -13.41 -0.78 7.98
N PRO A 251 -12.74 0.25 8.51
CA PRO A 251 -11.40 0.10 9.03
C PRO A 251 -11.44 -0.71 10.32
N HIS A 252 -10.39 -1.51 10.53
CA HIS A 252 -10.23 -2.36 11.70
C HIS A 252 -8.96 -1.95 12.44
N ARG A 253 -8.82 -2.38 13.69
CA ARG A 253 -7.55 -2.32 14.41
C ARG A 253 -6.87 -3.68 14.31
N LEU A 254 -5.80 -3.76 13.51
CA LEU A 254 -4.93 -4.93 13.46
C LEU A 254 -4.04 -4.94 14.71
N VAL A 255 -4.24 -5.94 15.56
CA VAL A 255 -3.51 -6.12 16.81
C VAL A 255 -2.54 -7.28 16.66
N CYS A 256 -1.25 -7.00 16.78
CA CYS A 256 -0.17 -7.98 16.73
C CYS A 256 0.49 -8.09 18.10
N ARG A 257 0.54 -9.30 18.64
CA ARG A 257 1.17 -9.61 19.92
C ARG A 257 2.31 -10.59 19.72
N ASN A 258 3.44 -10.35 20.38
CA ASN A 258 4.60 -11.25 20.31
C ASN A 258 4.60 -12.30 21.44
N SER A 259 5.55 -13.24 21.37
CA SER A 259 5.75 -14.31 22.35
C SER A 259 6.08 -13.81 23.76
N ARG A 260 6.65 -12.61 23.88
CA ARG A 260 6.96 -11.93 25.15
C ARG A 260 5.76 -11.19 25.75
N GLY A 261 4.63 -11.15 25.04
CA GLY A 261 3.40 -10.48 25.47
C GLY A 261 3.33 -8.99 25.15
N GLU A 262 4.31 -8.46 24.39
CA GLU A 262 4.27 -7.09 23.90
C GLU A 262 3.25 -6.97 22.76
N GLU A 263 2.56 -5.84 22.69
CA GLU A 263 1.49 -5.59 21.73
C GLU A 263 1.74 -4.31 20.92
N ALA A 264 1.52 -4.40 19.62
CA ALA A 264 1.49 -3.26 18.71
C ALA A 264 0.20 -3.32 17.88
N ALA A 265 -0.40 -2.17 17.63
CA ALA A 265 -1.63 -2.07 16.86
C ALA A 265 -1.59 -0.93 15.86
N ILE A 266 -2.16 -1.16 14.68
CA ILE A 266 -2.27 -0.21 13.57
C ILE A 266 -3.65 -0.35 12.92
N ILE A 267 -4.14 0.71 12.28
CA ILE A 267 -5.39 0.65 11.53
C ILE A 267 -5.17 -0.19 10.27
N ALA A 268 -6.06 -1.15 10.02
CA ALA A 268 -6.10 -1.94 8.81
C ALA A 268 -7.26 -1.47 7.93
N ILE A 269 -6.95 -1.13 6.67
CA ILE A 269 -7.93 -1.00 5.60
C ILE A 269 -7.89 -2.30 4.79
N ILE A 270 -9.04 -2.93 4.66
CA ILE A 270 -9.14 -4.25 4.03
C ILE A 270 -9.32 -4.09 2.53
N LYS A 271 -8.37 -4.63 1.77
CA LYS A 271 -8.57 -4.97 0.37
C LYS A 271 -9.48 -6.20 0.31
N THR A 272 -10.66 -6.05 -0.29
CA THR A 272 -11.63 -7.14 -0.42
C THR A 272 -11.22 -8.14 -1.48
N GLN A 273 -11.74 -9.36 -1.37
CA GLN A 273 -11.49 -10.41 -2.36
C GLN A 273 -11.99 -10.02 -3.75
N GLY A 274 -11.19 -10.34 -4.75
CA GLY A 274 -11.44 -10.01 -6.15
C GLY A 274 -10.35 -10.54 -7.06
N SER A 275 -10.57 -10.54 -8.38
CA SER A 275 -9.49 -10.83 -9.34
C SER A 275 -8.48 -9.69 -9.28
N ASP A 276 -7.33 -9.98 -8.69
CA ASP A 276 -6.30 -9.02 -8.25
C ASP A 276 -5.87 -7.99 -9.30
N THR A 277 -6.08 -8.29 -10.58
CA THR A 277 -5.62 -7.45 -11.68
C THR A 277 -6.76 -6.90 -12.54
N LYS A 278 -7.88 -7.61 -12.65
CA LYS A 278 -8.98 -7.23 -13.58
C LYS A 278 -9.96 -6.23 -12.98
N LEU A 279 -10.15 -6.28 -11.66
CA LEU A 279 -11.23 -5.52 -11.03
C LEU A 279 -10.95 -4.02 -10.97
N VAL A 280 -9.71 -3.62 -10.64
CA VAL A 280 -9.33 -2.21 -10.65
C VAL A 280 -9.32 -1.64 -12.07
N ALA A 281 -8.89 -2.43 -13.07
CA ALA A 281 -8.87 -2.01 -14.47
C ALA A 281 -10.26 -1.59 -14.99
N GLN A 282 -11.31 -2.24 -14.49
CA GLN A 282 -12.69 -1.94 -14.86
C GLN A 282 -13.42 -1.10 -13.82
N MET A 283 -12.71 -0.55 -12.82
CA MET A 283 -13.28 0.22 -11.72
C MET A 283 -14.40 -0.53 -10.97
N GLN A 284 -14.34 -1.86 -10.89
CA GLN A 284 -15.30 -2.66 -10.11
C GLN A 284 -15.51 -2.18 -8.67
N PRO A 285 -14.50 -1.69 -7.90
CA PRO A 285 -14.77 -1.18 -6.55
C PRO A 285 -15.77 -0.01 -6.53
N TYR A 286 -15.83 0.80 -7.58
CA TYR A 286 -16.85 1.84 -7.71
C TYR A 286 -18.25 1.23 -7.85
N TYR A 287 -18.41 0.26 -8.76
CA TYR A 287 -19.70 -0.38 -9.00
C TYR A 287 -20.18 -1.24 -7.82
N GLU A 288 -19.26 -1.87 -7.09
CA GLU A 288 -19.58 -2.54 -5.82
C GLU A 288 -20.06 -1.53 -4.79
N ALA A 289 -19.36 -0.40 -4.63
CA ALA A 289 -19.77 0.64 -3.69
C ALA A 289 -21.16 1.19 -4.00
N LYS A 290 -21.56 1.32 -5.27
CA LYS A 290 -22.92 1.75 -5.66
C LYS A 290 -24.03 0.84 -5.13
N GLY A 291 -23.73 -0.43 -4.86
CA GLY A 291 -24.65 -1.40 -4.28
C GLY A 291 -24.74 -1.35 -2.76
N LEU A 292 -23.90 -0.54 -2.09
CA LEU A 292 -23.84 -0.44 -0.64
C LEU A 292 -24.62 0.78 -0.12
N SER A 293 -24.91 0.73 1.18
CA SER A 293 -25.52 1.82 1.94
C SER A 293 -24.75 2.04 3.24
N ARG A 294 -25.07 3.10 3.97
CA ARG A 294 -24.36 3.47 5.20
C ARG A 294 -24.42 2.34 6.24
N TRP A 295 -23.32 2.15 6.95
CA TRP A 295 -23.19 1.15 8.01
C TRP A 295 -23.00 1.84 9.37
N GLU A 296 -23.35 1.15 10.44
CA GLU A 296 -23.10 1.64 11.79
C GLU A 296 -21.65 1.36 12.22
N LEU A 297 -20.95 2.38 12.73
CA LEU A 297 -19.66 2.29 13.39
C LEU A 297 -19.69 3.20 14.62
N ALA A 298 -19.49 2.64 15.82
CA ALA A 298 -19.49 3.39 17.08
C ALA A 298 -20.76 4.24 17.31
N GLY A 299 -21.93 3.73 16.93
CA GLY A 299 -23.20 4.46 17.01
C GLY A 299 -23.37 5.60 16.00
N LYS A 300 -22.45 5.74 15.03
CA LYS A 300 -22.54 6.66 13.91
C LYS A 300 -22.85 5.90 12.63
N GLN A 301 -23.71 6.46 11.78
CA GLN A 301 -23.86 5.97 10.41
C GLN A 301 -22.72 6.54 9.57
N VAL A 302 -21.97 5.70 8.87
CA VAL A 302 -20.82 6.08 8.03
C VAL A 302 -20.90 5.36 6.68
N PRO A 303 -20.41 5.97 5.58
CA PRO A 303 -20.31 5.27 4.31
C PRO A 303 -19.24 4.15 4.41
N PRO A 304 -19.55 2.90 4.03
CA PRO A 304 -18.53 1.86 3.86
C PRO A 304 -17.55 2.24 2.73
N LEU A 305 -16.30 1.83 2.84
CA LEU A 305 -15.24 2.05 1.85
C LEU A 305 -14.86 0.74 1.15
N VAL A 306 -15.23 0.59 -0.11
CA VAL A 306 -14.75 -0.52 -0.95
C VAL A 306 -13.34 -0.22 -1.42
N THR A 307 -12.35 -0.97 -0.96
CA THR A 307 -10.94 -0.71 -1.27
C THR A 307 -10.36 -1.85 -2.08
N GLN A 308 -9.70 -1.52 -3.19
CA GLN A 308 -8.90 -2.47 -3.96
C GLN A 308 -7.55 -1.88 -4.34
N ILE A 309 -6.60 -2.78 -4.58
CA ILE A 309 -5.27 -2.49 -5.12
C ILE A 309 -5.03 -3.45 -6.29
N ALA A 310 -4.27 -3.01 -7.29
CA ALA A 310 -3.84 -3.86 -8.40
C ALA A 310 -2.47 -3.43 -8.89
N ASP A 311 -1.72 -4.37 -9.46
CA ASP A 311 -0.51 -4.12 -10.22
C ASP A 311 -0.83 -3.21 -11.41
N GLY A 312 -0.32 -1.98 -11.35
CA GLY A 312 -0.60 -0.95 -12.32
C GLY A 312 -0.15 -1.34 -13.71
N GLU A 313 0.98 -2.04 -13.80
CA GLU A 313 1.67 -2.56 -15.00
C GLU A 313 1.20 -3.92 -15.51
N ASN A 314 0.20 -4.57 -14.89
CA ASN A 314 -0.20 -5.91 -15.31
C ASN A 314 -0.61 -5.94 -16.80
N GLY A 315 0.07 -6.78 -17.59
CA GLY A 315 -0.14 -6.91 -19.02
C GLY A 315 -1.58 -7.30 -19.36
N GLY A 316 -2.18 -6.62 -20.35
CA GLY A 316 -3.58 -6.84 -20.73
C GLY A 316 -4.52 -5.77 -20.20
N VAL A 317 -5.39 -6.12 -19.25
CA VAL A 317 -6.57 -5.30 -18.86
C VAL A 317 -6.15 -3.98 -18.19
N MET A 318 -5.15 -3.98 -17.29
CA MET A 318 -4.68 -2.75 -16.61
C MET A 318 -3.97 -1.76 -17.55
N MET A 319 -3.27 -2.27 -18.57
CA MET A 319 -2.66 -1.42 -19.60
C MET A 319 -3.69 -0.79 -20.52
N ASN A 320 -4.72 -1.53 -20.91
CA ASN A 320 -5.63 -1.13 -21.98
C ASN A 320 -6.97 -0.54 -21.51
N GLU A 321 -7.60 -1.12 -20.48
CA GLU A 321 -8.95 -0.73 -20.05
C GLU A 321 -8.95 0.30 -18.92
N PHE A 322 -7.99 0.22 -18.00
CA PHE A 322 -7.90 1.15 -16.85
C PHE A 322 -7.94 2.63 -17.26
N PRO A 323 -7.20 3.11 -18.29
CA PRO A 323 -7.21 4.53 -18.63
C PRO A 323 -8.61 5.10 -18.89
N SER A 324 -9.38 4.47 -19.77
CA SER A 324 -10.71 4.97 -20.12
C SER A 324 -11.69 4.78 -18.97
N LYS A 325 -11.62 3.64 -18.27
CA LYS A 325 -12.50 3.31 -17.15
C LYS A 325 -12.28 4.20 -15.94
N TYR A 326 -11.02 4.51 -15.60
CA TYR A 326 -10.69 5.47 -14.55
C TYR A 326 -11.31 6.84 -14.85
N MET A 327 -11.11 7.35 -16.07
CA MET A 327 -11.64 8.65 -16.47
C MET A 327 -13.18 8.69 -16.43
N GLU A 328 -13.84 7.62 -16.90
CA GLU A 328 -15.30 7.45 -16.84
C GLU A 328 -15.80 7.46 -15.38
N ALA A 329 -15.25 6.58 -14.54
CA ALA A 329 -15.67 6.43 -13.15
C ALA A 329 -15.45 7.71 -12.34
N MET A 330 -14.31 8.39 -12.48
CA MET A 330 -14.03 9.63 -11.76
C MET A 330 -14.98 10.77 -12.17
N ARG A 331 -15.38 10.83 -13.45
CA ARG A 331 -16.37 11.80 -13.93
C ARG A 331 -17.77 11.54 -13.37
N GLU A 332 -18.16 10.26 -13.28
CA GLU A 332 -19.47 9.81 -12.79
C GLU A 332 -19.58 9.96 -11.27
N CYS A 333 -18.55 9.54 -10.53
CA CYS A 333 -18.61 9.49 -9.06
C CYS A 333 -18.47 10.87 -8.40
N SER A 334 -17.85 11.84 -9.08
CA SER A 334 -17.63 13.19 -8.56
C SER A 334 -18.95 13.91 -8.25
N GLY A 335 -19.16 14.27 -6.98
CA GLY A 335 -20.40 14.91 -6.50
C GLY A 335 -21.59 13.94 -6.37
N SER A 336 -21.37 12.64 -6.58
CA SER A 336 -22.38 11.61 -6.36
C SER A 336 -22.47 11.21 -4.88
N ARG A 337 -23.41 10.33 -4.55
CA ARG A 337 -23.51 9.69 -3.23
C ARG A 337 -22.51 8.54 -3.03
N THR A 338 -21.70 8.21 -4.04
CA THR A 338 -20.67 7.17 -3.97
C THR A 338 -19.34 7.74 -4.48
N PRO A 339 -18.74 8.72 -3.77
CA PRO A 339 -17.49 9.33 -4.19
C PRO A 339 -16.29 8.39 -4.05
N ALA A 340 -15.22 8.71 -4.77
CA ALA A 340 -13.91 8.17 -4.50
C ALA A 340 -13.29 8.87 -3.28
N LEU A 341 -12.64 8.12 -2.39
CA LEU A 341 -11.93 8.63 -1.21
C LEU A 341 -10.61 7.85 -1.04
N ASN A 342 -9.51 8.54 -0.77
CA ASN A 342 -8.27 7.87 -0.40
C ASN A 342 -8.30 7.43 1.07
N GLY A 343 -7.45 6.47 1.45
CA GLY A 343 -7.50 5.83 2.78
C GLY A 343 -7.35 6.82 3.93
N THR A 344 -6.41 7.77 3.83
CA THR A 344 -6.22 8.80 4.86
C THR A 344 -7.38 9.79 4.91
N GLU A 345 -7.86 10.24 3.75
CA GLU A 345 -9.00 11.17 3.68
C GLU A 345 -10.24 10.54 4.34
N TYR A 346 -10.50 9.26 4.08
CA TYR A 346 -11.59 8.52 4.70
C TYR A 346 -11.45 8.43 6.23
N LEU A 347 -10.27 8.08 6.74
CA LEU A 347 -10.02 8.02 8.18
C LEU A 347 -10.15 9.39 8.86
N GLU A 348 -9.70 10.47 8.21
CA GLU A 348 -9.85 11.83 8.72
C GLU A 348 -11.32 12.25 8.85
N HIS A 349 -12.17 11.88 7.89
CA HIS A 349 -13.61 12.08 7.99
C HIS A 349 -14.22 11.28 9.15
N LEU A 350 -13.84 10.01 9.34
CA LEU A 350 -14.31 9.21 10.47
C LEU A 350 -13.91 9.84 11.82
N PHE A 351 -12.67 10.29 11.95
CA PHE A 351 -12.18 10.91 13.18
C PHE A 351 -12.81 12.28 13.44
N ALA A 352 -13.12 13.05 12.40
CA ALA A 352 -13.89 14.28 12.52
C ALA A 352 -15.33 14.05 13.03
N LEU A 353 -15.90 12.85 12.83
CA LEU A 353 -17.18 12.43 13.42
C LEU A 353 -17.07 12.00 14.90
N GLY A 354 -15.85 12.02 15.46
CA GLY A 354 -15.57 11.62 16.85
C GLY A 354 -15.33 10.11 17.04
N ILE A 355 -15.26 9.33 15.96
CA ILE A 355 -14.83 7.93 16.01
C ILE A 355 -13.35 7.91 16.37
N GLN A 356 -12.94 6.97 17.22
CA GLN A 356 -11.56 6.79 17.64
C GLN A 356 -11.04 5.43 17.17
N GLU A 357 -9.72 5.27 17.09
CA GLU A 357 -9.08 3.98 16.75
C GLU A 357 -9.56 2.84 17.65
N LYS A 358 -9.89 3.13 18.92
CA LYS A 358 -10.38 2.13 19.87
C LYS A 358 -11.79 1.62 19.58
N ASP A 359 -12.56 2.38 18.81
CA ASP A 359 -13.93 2.03 18.43
C ASP A 359 -13.97 1.13 17.19
N LEU A 360 -12.81 0.95 16.53
CA LEU A 360 -12.67 0.08 15.38
C LEU A 360 -12.69 -1.41 15.79
N PRO A 361 -13.37 -2.28 15.04
CA PRO A 361 -13.35 -3.71 15.29
C PRO A 361 -11.93 -4.27 15.22
N ARG A 362 -11.64 -5.30 16.01
CA ARG A 362 -10.29 -5.88 16.10
C ARG A 362 -10.08 -6.97 15.06
N LEU A 363 -8.86 -7.02 14.55
CA LEU A 363 -8.32 -8.14 13.77
C LEU A 363 -6.96 -8.54 14.32
N GLN A 364 -6.54 -9.74 13.94
CA GLN A 364 -5.18 -10.25 14.09
C GLN A 364 -4.77 -10.96 12.80
N PRO A 365 -3.48 -11.21 12.56
CA PRO A 365 -3.05 -12.03 11.44
C PRO A 365 -3.68 -13.43 11.48
N ILE A 366 -3.95 -13.99 10.31
CA ILE A 366 -4.62 -15.29 10.16
C ILE A 366 -3.88 -16.43 10.88
N LEU A 367 -4.64 -17.42 11.36
CA LEU A 367 -4.22 -18.62 12.11
C LEU A 367 -3.72 -18.37 13.54
N GLN A 368 -3.59 -17.12 13.98
CA GLN A 368 -3.08 -16.84 15.32
C GLN A 368 -4.04 -17.26 16.43
N LYS A 369 -5.35 -17.37 16.18
CA LYS A 369 -6.35 -17.82 17.17
C LYS A 369 -6.01 -19.20 17.69
N ARG A 370 -5.59 -20.09 16.80
CA ARG A 370 -5.18 -21.46 17.15
C ARG A 370 -3.94 -21.49 18.05
N ILE A 371 -3.03 -20.51 17.87
CA ILE A 371 -1.87 -20.31 18.72
C ILE A 371 -2.34 -19.80 20.09
N TRP A 372 -3.12 -18.72 20.13
CA TRP A 372 -3.54 -18.07 21.38
C TRP A 372 -4.46 -18.94 22.24
N ASP A 373 -5.15 -19.91 21.66
CA ASP A 373 -5.91 -20.92 22.43
C ASP A 373 -5.01 -21.90 23.20
N ARG A 374 -3.73 -22.02 22.82
CA ARG A 374 -2.76 -22.98 23.38
C ARG A 374 -1.51 -22.31 23.98
N PHE A 375 -1.40 -20.99 23.84
CA PHE A 375 -0.24 -20.19 24.23
C PHE A 375 -0.70 -18.96 25.00
N LYS A 376 -0.14 -18.76 26.21
CA LYS A 376 -0.35 -17.54 26.97
C LYS A 376 0.73 -16.51 26.61
N PRO A 377 0.36 -15.28 26.24
CA PRO A 377 1.34 -14.24 25.96
C PRO A 377 2.31 -14.04 27.13
N GLY A 378 3.61 -14.00 26.84
CA GLY A 378 4.67 -13.93 27.86
C GLY A 378 5.33 -15.27 28.19
N GLU A 379 4.85 -16.40 27.66
CA GLU A 379 5.50 -17.71 27.84
C GLU A 379 6.82 -17.87 27.06
N GLY A 380 7.16 -16.90 26.20
CA GLY A 380 8.45 -16.80 25.51
C GLY A 380 8.56 -17.59 24.21
N GLU A 381 9.60 -17.27 23.45
CA GLU A 381 9.84 -17.74 22.07
C GLU A 381 9.94 -19.27 21.98
N GLY A 382 10.62 -19.91 22.95
CA GLY A 382 10.78 -21.37 22.97
C GLY A 382 9.46 -22.11 23.13
N ARG A 383 8.54 -21.61 23.97
CA ARG A 383 7.21 -22.20 24.13
C ARG A 383 6.34 -21.94 22.90
N LEU A 384 6.45 -20.77 22.28
CA LEU A 384 5.73 -20.44 21.04
C LEU A 384 6.12 -21.40 19.92
N ALA A 385 7.42 -21.65 19.73
CA ALA A 385 7.93 -22.59 18.74
C ALA A 385 7.35 -24.01 18.93
N GLN A 386 7.27 -24.49 20.18
CA GLN A 386 6.65 -25.78 20.48
C GLN A 386 5.16 -25.84 20.11
N VAL A 387 4.38 -24.78 20.37
CA VAL A 387 2.96 -24.70 19.99
C VAL A 387 2.80 -24.73 18.48
N ILE A 388 3.61 -23.95 17.76
CA ILE A 388 3.59 -23.90 16.29
C ILE A 388 3.88 -25.28 15.70
N GLU A 389 4.91 -25.97 16.18
CA GLU A 389 5.25 -27.32 15.71
C GLU A 389 4.17 -28.35 16.03
N GLN A 390 3.50 -28.24 17.17
CA GLN A 390 2.34 -29.08 17.47
C GLN A 390 1.19 -28.83 16.48
N LEU A 391 0.86 -27.57 16.22
CA LEU A 391 -0.22 -27.19 15.30
C LEU A 391 0.04 -27.64 13.85
N LYS A 392 1.30 -27.57 13.39
CA LYS A 392 1.70 -28.09 12.07
C LYS A 392 1.53 -29.60 11.95
N LYS A 393 1.77 -30.36 13.03
CA LYS A 393 1.56 -31.81 13.06
C LYS A 393 0.08 -32.20 13.09
N GLU A 394 -0.77 -31.36 13.69
CA GLU A 394 -2.22 -31.59 13.79
C GLU A 394 -2.97 -31.27 12.48
N ASP A 395 -2.52 -30.27 11.72
CA ASP A 395 -3.19 -29.83 10.49
C ASP A 395 -2.17 -29.33 9.46
N HIS A 396 -2.07 -30.04 8.33
CA HIS A 396 -1.16 -29.69 7.24
C HIS A 396 -1.46 -28.33 6.59
N ARG A 397 -2.63 -27.73 6.83
CA ARG A 397 -2.98 -26.39 6.33
C ARG A 397 -2.47 -25.27 7.25
N PHE A 398 -1.95 -25.59 8.44
CA PHE A 398 -1.41 -24.60 9.35
C PHE A 398 0.03 -24.21 8.94
N HIS A 399 0.24 -22.92 8.67
CA HIS A 399 1.53 -22.37 8.26
C HIS A 399 1.84 -21.04 8.97
N MET A 400 3.13 -20.65 9.04
CA MET A 400 3.60 -19.38 9.61
C MET A 400 4.48 -18.60 8.63
N GLU A 401 4.19 -18.74 7.33
CA GLU A 401 4.97 -18.17 6.21
C GLU A 401 4.40 -16.82 5.73
N GLY A 402 3.39 -16.29 6.41
CA GLY A 402 2.63 -15.12 6.00
C GLY A 402 1.48 -15.43 5.04
N GLY A 403 0.72 -14.39 4.68
CA GLY A 403 -0.33 -14.47 3.68
C GLY A 403 -0.09 -13.48 2.54
N SER A 404 -0.05 -13.93 1.27
CA SER A 404 0.24 -13.10 0.08
C SER A 404 -0.91 -13.11 -0.95
N TRP A 405 -0.77 -12.33 -2.04
CA TRP A 405 -1.70 -12.34 -3.19
C TRP A 405 -1.91 -13.75 -3.78
N THR A 406 -0.89 -14.60 -3.75
CA THR A 406 -0.90 -15.91 -4.42
C THR A 406 -1.47 -17.03 -3.56
N ASN A 407 -1.70 -16.82 -2.26
CA ASN A 407 -2.12 -17.89 -1.36
C ASN A 407 -3.51 -18.49 -1.67
N ASN A 408 -4.35 -17.79 -2.44
CA ASN A 408 -5.66 -18.32 -2.91
C ASN A 408 -5.61 -18.90 -4.34
N ILE A 409 -4.44 -18.88 -4.99
CA ILE A 409 -4.25 -19.35 -6.36
C ILE A 409 -3.54 -20.71 -6.28
N SER A 410 -4.27 -21.80 -6.56
CA SER A 410 -3.65 -23.12 -6.77
C SER A 410 -2.87 -23.08 -8.08
N TRP A 411 -1.54 -23.10 -8.01
CA TRP A 411 -0.66 -23.26 -9.17
C TRP A 411 -0.42 -24.72 -9.56
N VAL A 412 -1.07 -25.66 -8.86
CA VAL A 412 -1.06 -27.08 -9.21
C VAL A 412 -2.39 -27.39 -9.90
N SER A 413 -2.32 -27.55 -11.21
CA SER A 413 -3.28 -28.29 -12.03
C SER A 413 -2.61 -29.55 -12.54
#